data_AF-A0A3C0AS84-F1
#
_entry.id   AF-A0A3C0AS84-F1
#
_cell.length_a   1.000
_cell.length_b   1.000
_cell.length_c   1.000
_cell.angle_alpha   90.00
_cell.angle_beta   90.00
_cell.angle_gamma   90.00
#
_symmetry.space_group_name_H-M   'P 1'
#
loop_
_entity.id
_entity.type
_entity.pdbx_description
1 polymer ?
#
loop_
_entity_poly.entity_id
_entity_poly.type
_entity_poly.pdbx_seq_one_letter_code
_entity_poly.pdbx_strand_id
1 'polypeptide(L)'
;MSLTTICGVSVLRSLIISLTGVYLCQSLSSLIDRTESRISFFLWLLILAPLLVPELIVGYIWSLLTTQLIHYPALAEFVYSMLVLMRVVPAGIICYHMTVRPQISAEADFIRQSASTAGTAISRFSAQWNFFIRKTLVRIFPVWSLLFLLAFQEFEMASLLYMNSWTVW
;
A
#
# COMPACT_ATOMS: atom_id res chain seq x y z
N MET A 1 -23.62 0.08 -16.67
CA MET A 1 -23.12 -0.97 -15.74
C MET A 1 -24.00 -0.98 -14.51
N SER A 2 -24.23 -2.13 -13.86
CA SER A 2 -24.98 -2.15 -12.59
C SER A 2 -24.10 -1.64 -11.45
N LEU A 3 -24.70 -1.03 -10.43
CA LEU A 3 -24.00 -0.56 -9.23
C LEU A 3 -23.15 -1.69 -8.58
N THR A 4 -23.65 -2.93 -8.63
CA THR A 4 -22.91 -4.11 -8.15
C THR A 4 -21.61 -4.36 -8.91
N THR A 5 -21.60 -4.18 -10.23
CA THR A 5 -20.38 -4.33 -11.05
C THR A 5 -19.35 -3.25 -10.75
N ILE A 6 -19.79 -1.99 -10.64
CA ILE A 6 -18.89 -0.85 -10.35
C ILE A 6 -18.29 -0.96 -8.95
N CYS A 7 -19.11 -1.36 -7.97
CA CYS A 7 -18.64 -1.63 -6.61
C CYS A 7 -17.63 -2.78 -6.60
N GLY A 8 -17.92 -3.89 -7.28
CA GLY A 8 -17.01 -5.04 -7.39
C GLY A 8 -15.65 -4.66 -7.98
N VAL A 9 -15.64 -3.88 -9.07
CA VAL A 9 -14.40 -3.37 -9.69
C VAL A 9 -13.64 -2.45 -8.73
N SER A 10 -14.33 -1.55 -8.03
CA SER A 10 -13.71 -0.65 -7.05
C SER A 10 -13.08 -1.40 -5.88
N VAL A 11 -13.74 -2.44 -5.37
CA VAL A 11 -13.19 -3.32 -4.31
C VAL A 11 -11.95 -4.05 -4.82
N LEU A 12 -12.03 -4.67 -6.00
CA LEU A 12 -10.92 -5.42 -6.59
C LEU A 12 -9.69 -4.51 -6.78
N ARG A 13 -9.90 -3.32 -7.35
CA ARG A 13 -8.85 -2.31 -7.55
C ARG A 13 -8.21 -1.92 -6.23
N SER A 14 -9.02 -1.62 -5.21
CA SER A 14 -8.53 -1.22 -3.88
C SER A 14 -7.77 -2.34 -3.18
N LEU A 15 -8.17 -3.60 -3.41
CA LEU A 15 -7.46 -4.78 -2.93
C LEU A 15 -6.08 -4.91 -3.60
N ILE A 16 -5.99 -4.74 -4.92
CA ILE A 16 -4.72 -4.76 -5.66
C ILE A 16 -3.80 -3.60 -5.20
N ILE A 17 -4.34 -2.39 -5.07
CA ILE A 17 -3.59 -1.21 -4.64
C ILE A 17 -3.09 -1.38 -3.20
N SER A 18 -3.91 -1.90 -2.29
CA SER A 18 -3.49 -2.10 -0.89
C SER A 18 -2.41 -3.18 -0.76
N LEU A 19 -2.50 -4.29 -1.50
CA LEU A 19 -1.47 -5.33 -1.49
C LEU A 19 -0.13 -4.83 -2.04
N THR A 20 -0.16 -4.15 -3.20
CA THR A 20 1.04 -3.56 -3.80
C THR A 20 1.60 -2.44 -2.92
N GLY A 21 0.73 -1.63 -2.33
CA GLY A 21 1.08 -0.55 -1.42
C GLY A 21 1.80 -1.04 -0.17
N VAL A 22 1.35 -2.13 0.47
CA VAL A 22 2.06 -2.74 1.62
C VAL A 22 3.47 -3.16 1.24
N TYR A 23 3.63 -3.81 0.09
CA TYR A 23 4.95 -4.24 -0.39
C TYR A 23 5.88 -3.05 -0.63
N LEU A 24 5.37 -1.98 -1.24
CA LEU A 24 6.11 -0.74 -1.43
C LEU A 24 6.46 -0.07 -0.10
N CYS A 25 5.52 -0.01 0.85
CA CYS A 25 5.76 0.55 2.18
C CYS A 25 6.92 -0.16 2.89
N GLN A 26 6.94 -1.50 2.85
CA GLN A 26 8.04 -2.28 3.45
C GLN A 26 9.38 -2.01 2.76
N SER A 27 9.38 -2.05 1.43
CA SER A 27 10.60 -1.88 0.63
C SER A 27 11.19 -0.48 0.82
N LEU A 28 10.35 0.56 0.72
CA LEU A 28 10.75 1.96 0.89
C LEU A 28 11.17 2.25 2.33
N SER A 29 10.43 1.78 3.35
CA SER A 29 10.81 1.99 4.75
C SER A 29 12.15 1.33 5.07
N SER A 30 12.41 0.14 4.53
CA SER A 30 13.71 -0.53 4.69
C SER A 30 14.86 0.24 4.03
N LEU A 31 14.59 0.97 2.95
CA LEU A 31 15.56 1.79 2.24
C LEU A 31 15.85 3.09 3.01
N ILE A 32 14.81 3.71 3.58
CA ILE A 32 14.94 4.89 4.46
C ILE A 32 15.79 4.55 5.69
N ASP A 33 15.54 3.40 6.34
CA ASP A 33 16.24 2.98 7.55
C ASP A 33 17.73 2.68 7.33
N ARG A 34 18.13 2.34 6.10
CA ARG A 34 19.54 2.04 5.73
C ARG A 34 20.35 3.25 5.32
N THR A 35 19.71 4.39 5.09
CA THR A 35 20.31 5.54 4.42
C THR A 35 20.81 6.58 5.43
N GLU A 36 21.89 7.30 5.10
CA GLU A 36 22.40 8.41 5.94
C GLU A 36 21.38 9.55 6.12
N SER A 37 21.51 10.31 7.22
CA SER A 37 20.51 11.27 7.68
C SER A 37 20.12 12.35 6.64
N ARG A 38 21.07 12.85 5.85
CA ARG A 38 20.79 13.87 4.82
C ARG A 38 19.97 13.30 3.65
N ILE A 39 20.35 12.15 3.13
CA ILE A 39 19.65 11.52 2.00
C ILE A 39 18.29 10.99 2.47
N SER A 40 18.20 10.50 3.71
CA SER A 40 16.94 10.09 4.33
C SER A 40 15.92 11.25 4.37
N PHE A 41 16.35 12.48 4.69
CA PHE A 41 15.46 13.64 4.64
C PHE A 41 14.91 13.92 3.23
N PHE A 42 15.78 13.89 2.21
CA PHE A 42 15.35 14.06 0.81
C PHE A 42 14.41 12.94 0.34
N LEU A 43 14.67 11.69 0.75
CA LEU A 43 13.79 10.56 0.46
C LEU A 43 12.43 10.74 1.13
N TRP A 44 12.39 11.17 2.40
CA TRP A 44 11.14 11.49 3.08
C TRP A 44 10.37 12.61 2.38
N LEU A 45 11.05 13.67 1.97
CA LEU A 45 10.43 14.76 1.22
C LEU A 45 9.84 14.26 -0.11
N LEU A 46 10.60 13.45 -0.86
CA LEU A 46 10.18 12.87 -2.14
C LEU A 46 8.97 11.94 -1.97
N ILE A 47 8.99 11.11 -0.92
CA ILE A 47 7.90 10.18 -0.60
C ILE A 47 6.67 10.93 -0.14
N LEU A 48 6.80 12.01 0.63
CA LEU A 48 5.66 12.80 1.11
C LEU A 48 5.12 13.77 0.06
N ALA A 49 5.88 14.06 -1.00
CA ALA A 49 5.46 15.00 -2.04
C ALA A 49 4.06 14.71 -2.61
N PRO A 50 3.67 13.46 -2.97
CA PRO A 50 2.33 13.16 -3.46
C PRO A 50 1.21 13.42 -2.45
N LEU A 51 1.51 13.38 -1.15
CA LEU A 51 0.54 13.69 -0.09
C LEU A 51 0.33 15.20 0.08
N LEU A 52 1.36 15.99 -0.23
CA LEU A 52 1.33 17.45 -0.10
C LEU A 52 0.68 18.15 -1.31
N VAL A 53 0.62 17.48 -2.46
CA VAL A 53 -0.01 18.04 -3.67
C VAL A 53 -1.52 17.82 -3.61
N PRO A 54 -2.35 18.89 -3.70
CA PRO A 54 -3.81 18.77 -3.74
C PRO A 54 -4.31 17.91 -4.90
N GLU A 55 -5.37 17.13 -4.65
CA GLU A 55 -6.00 16.26 -5.65
C GLU A 55 -6.43 17.00 -6.90
N LEU A 56 -6.96 18.21 -6.73
CA LEU A 56 -7.39 19.07 -7.82
C LEU A 56 -6.26 19.30 -8.82
N ILE A 57 -5.06 19.61 -8.34
CA ILE A 57 -3.90 19.88 -9.19
C ILE A 57 -3.52 18.61 -9.96
N VAL A 58 -3.45 17.47 -9.27
CA VAL A 58 -3.13 16.18 -9.92
C VAL A 58 -4.19 15.81 -10.95
N GLY A 59 -5.47 15.89 -10.58
CA GLY A 59 -6.58 15.59 -11.47
C GLY A 59 -6.58 16.46 -12.72
N TYR A 60 -6.34 17.77 -12.60
CA TYR A 60 -6.26 18.67 -13.76
C TYR A 60 -5.04 18.42 -14.64
N ILE A 61 -3.88 18.14 -14.05
CA ILE A 61 -2.67 17.84 -14.83
C ILE A 61 -2.86 16.55 -15.64
N TRP A 62 -3.47 15.53 -15.04
CA TRP A 62 -3.60 14.22 -15.65
C TRP A 62 -4.89 14.04 -16.48
N SER A 63 -5.87 14.94 -16.36
CA SER A 63 -7.14 14.86 -17.09
C SER A 63 -6.90 14.85 -18.61
N LEU A 64 -6.03 15.72 -19.11
CA LEU A 64 -5.69 15.80 -20.53
C LEU A 64 -5.11 14.48 -21.05
N LEU A 65 -4.22 13.85 -20.27
CA LEU A 65 -3.65 12.55 -20.62
C LEU A 65 -4.75 11.47 -20.62
N THR A 66 -5.59 11.41 -19.59
CA THR A 66 -6.68 10.42 -19.55
C THR A 66 -7.68 10.60 -20.70
N THR A 67 -7.94 11.84 -21.14
CA THR A 67 -8.78 12.10 -22.31
C THR A 67 -8.15 11.59 -23.60
N GLN A 68 -6.83 11.76 -23.79
CA GLN A 68 -6.12 11.19 -24.94
C GLN A 68 -6.11 9.65 -24.92
N LEU A 69 -6.18 9.05 -23.73
CA LEU A 69 -6.22 7.61 -23.51
C LEU A 69 -7.62 7.01 -23.64
N ILE A 70 -8.63 7.75 -24.10
CA ILE A 70 -10.01 7.24 -24.31
C ILE A 70 -10.04 5.98 -25.19
N HIS A 71 -9.15 5.89 -26.17
CA HIS A 71 -9.05 4.72 -27.05
C HIS A 71 -8.46 3.47 -26.36
N TYR A 72 -7.80 3.64 -25.21
CA TYR A 72 -7.12 2.59 -24.46
C TYR A 72 -7.61 2.57 -23.00
N PRO A 73 -8.84 2.10 -22.74
CA PRO A 73 -9.48 2.18 -21.42
C PRO A 73 -8.68 1.46 -20.32
N ALA A 74 -8.03 0.35 -20.65
CA ALA A 74 -7.17 -0.37 -19.69
C ALA A 74 -5.95 0.46 -19.26
N LEU A 75 -5.39 1.27 -20.15
CA LEU A 75 -4.24 2.11 -19.84
C LEU A 75 -4.66 3.32 -19.01
N ALA A 76 -5.84 3.88 -19.29
CA ALA A 76 -6.44 4.94 -18.46
C ALA A 76 -6.69 4.45 -17.02
N GLU A 77 -7.25 3.25 -16.85
CA GLU A 77 -7.48 2.64 -15.53
C GLU A 77 -6.17 2.33 -14.80
N PHE A 78 -5.13 1.91 -15.54
CA PHE A 78 -3.80 1.70 -14.98
C PHE A 78 -3.17 3.01 -14.48
N VAL A 79 -3.22 4.08 -15.29
CA VAL A 79 -2.72 5.42 -14.89
C VAL A 79 -3.46 5.91 -13.65
N TYR A 80 -4.79 5.82 -13.66
CA TYR A 80 -5.61 6.13 -12.49
C TYR A 80 -5.15 5.35 -11.25
N SER A 81 -5.01 4.02 -11.37
CA SER A 81 -4.63 3.16 -10.24
C SER A 81 -3.22 3.48 -9.72
N MET A 82 -2.29 3.86 -10.60
CA MET A 82 -0.94 4.29 -10.24
C MET A 82 -0.94 5.63 -9.49
N LEU A 83 -1.79 6.58 -9.89
CA LEU A 83 -1.94 7.85 -9.18
C LEU A 83 -2.48 7.64 -7.77
N VAL A 84 -3.53 6.82 -7.63
CA VAL A 84 -4.06 6.45 -6.31
C VAL A 84 -3.00 5.74 -5.47
N LEU A 85 -2.25 4.80 -6.05
CA LEU A 85 -1.15 4.11 -5.35
C LEU A 85 -0.09 5.10 -4.85
N MET A 86 0.38 6.01 -5.71
CA MET A 86 1.38 7.03 -5.34
C MET A 86 0.91 7.93 -4.20
N ARG A 87 -0.40 8.17 -4.10
CA ARG A 87 -0.97 9.01 -3.05
C ARG A 87 -1.16 8.27 -1.72
N VAL A 88 -1.57 7.02 -1.78
CA VAL A 88 -1.95 6.23 -0.60
C VAL A 88 -0.70 5.61 0.06
N VAL A 89 0.34 5.28 -0.72
CA VAL A 89 1.61 4.73 -0.20
C VAL A 89 2.30 5.61 0.86
N PRO A 90 2.46 6.94 0.69
CA PRO A 90 3.06 7.81 1.69
C PRO A 90 2.35 7.75 3.05
N ALA A 91 1.01 7.73 3.06
CA ALA A 91 0.23 7.55 4.28
C ALA A 91 0.48 6.18 4.91
N GLY A 92 0.59 5.13 4.09
CA GLY A 92 0.98 3.79 4.54
C GLY A 92 2.38 3.73 5.15
N ILE A 93 3.35 4.47 4.60
CA ILE A 93 4.72 4.53 5.13
C ILE A 93 4.72 5.20 6.51
N ILE A 94 4.01 6.32 6.67
CA ILE A 94 3.85 6.96 7.99
C ILE A 94 3.24 5.96 8.99
N CYS A 95 2.14 5.31 8.61
CA CYS A 95 1.50 4.29 9.45
C CYS A 95 2.47 3.16 9.79
N TYR A 96 3.24 2.66 8.81
CA TYR A 96 4.21 1.58 9.00
C TYR A 96 5.34 1.95 9.97
N HIS A 97 5.77 3.22 10.01
CA HIS A 97 6.74 3.72 10.99
C HIS A 97 6.11 3.95 12.38
N MET A 98 4.82 4.27 12.46
CA MET A 98 4.09 4.42 13.73
C MET A 98 3.64 3.07 14.33
N THR A 99 3.49 2.03 13.51
CA THR A 99 3.13 0.69 13.99
C THR A 99 4.20 0.10 14.92
N VAL A 100 3.74 -0.69 15.89
CA VAL A 100 4.60 -1.35 16.87
C VAL A 100 5.70 -2.15 16.17
N ARG A 101 6.95 -1.91 16.57
CA ARG A 101 8.11 -2.70 16.10
C ARG A 101 7.84 -4.19 16.32
N PRO A 102 8.34 -5.08 15.44
CA PRO A 102 8.07 -6.51 15.57
C PRO A 102 8.39 -6.98 16.99
N GLN A 103 7.42 -7.64 17.62
CA GLN A 103 7.53 -8.14 19.01
C GLN A 103 8.59 -9.24 19.16
N ILE A 104 9.06 -9.76 18.03
CA ILE A 104 10.05 -10.81 17.92
C ILE A 104 11.37 -10.17 17.52
N SER A 105 12.39 -10.37 18.35
CA SER A 105 13.74 -9.93 18.07
C SER A 105 14.42 -10.82 17.02
N ALA A 106 15.46 -10.30 16.36
CA ALA A 106 16.21 -11.05 15.35
C ALA A 106 16.88 -12.31 15.95
N GLU A 107 17.25 -12.24 17.23
CA GLU A 107 17.83 -13.34 18.00
C GLU A 107 16.78 -14.44 18.24
N ALA A 108 15.53 -14.07 18.57
CA ALA A 108 14.44 -15.02 18.73
C ALA A 108 14.08 -15.73 17.42
N ASP A 109 14.16 -15.02 16.28
CA ASP A 109 14.04 -15.60 14.94
C ASP A 109 15.15 -16.60 14.63
N PHE A 110 16.41 -16.25 14.92
CA PHE A 110 17.56 -17.12 14.69
C PHE A 110 17.47 -18.41 15.52
N ILE A 111 17.20 -18.29 16.82
CA ILE A 111 17.03 -19.44 17.73
C ILE A 111 15.90 -20.34 17.24
N ARG A 112 14.78 -19.76 16.80
CA ARG A 112 13.67 -20.53 16.21
C ARG A 112 14.13 -21.29 14.97
N GLN A 113 14.84 -20.63 14.05
CA GLN A 113 15.29 -21.26 12.81
C GLN A 113 16.21 -22.45 13.12
N SER A 114 17.20 -22.26 14.00
CA SER A 114 18.10 -23.32 14.46
C SER A 114 17.40 -24.45 15.23
N ALA A 115 16.42 -24.12 16.08
CA ALA A 115 15.65 -25.13 16.84
C ALA A 115 14.65 -25.90 15.97
N SER A 116 14.13 -25.27 14.91
CA SER A 116 13.23 -25.92 13.94
C SER A 116 13.97 -26.92 13.06
N THR A 117 15.21 -26.62 12.66
CA THR A 117 16.09 -27.56 11.94
C THR A 117 16.53 -28.74 12.80
N ALA A 118 16.55 -28.57 14.13
CA ALA A 118 16.89 -29.63 15.09
C ALA A 118 15.70 -30.55 15.46
N GLY A 119 14.54 -30.42 14.80
CA GLY A 119 13.40 -31.35 14.98
C GLY A 119 12.64 -31.21 16.31
N THR A 120 12.84 -30.12 17.05
CA THR A 120 12.16 -29.88 18.33
C THR A 120 10.67 -29.53 18.16
N ALA A 121 9.89 -29.53 19.25
CA ALA A 121 8.45 -29.19 19.28
C ALA A 121 8.08 -27.81 18.68
N ILE A 122 9.08 -26.94 18.48
CA ILE A 122 8.98 -25.62 17.84
C ILE A 122 8.79 -25.72 16.31
N SER A 123 9.06 -26.89 15.72
CA SER A 123 8.79 -27.18 14.30
C SER A 123 7.31 -27.39 13.96
N ARG A 124 6.42 -27.49 14.98
CA ARG A 124 4.98 -27.67 14.76
C ARG A 124 4.41 -26.51 13.95
N PHE A 125 3.63 -26.84 12.92
CA PHE A 125 2.96 -25.89 12.04
C PHE A 125 2.18 -24.79 12.79
N SER A 126 1.51 -25.13 13.89
CA SER A 126 0.78 -24.18 14.74
C SER A 126 1.70 -23.14 15.41
N ALA A 127 2.86 -23.56 15.92
CA ALA A 127 3.84 -22.65 16.50
C ALA A 127 4.46 -21.76 15.42
N GLN A 128 4.70 -22.31 14.22
CA GLN A 128 5.20 -21.55 13.09
C GLN A 128 4.20 -20.48 12.61
N TRP A 129 2.92 -20.83 12.57
CA TRP A 129 1.83 -19.91 12.22
C TRP A 129 1.66 -18.80 13.23
N ASN A 130 1.58 -19.11 14.52
CA ASN A 130 1.44 -18.10 15.57
C ASN A 130 2.59 -17.08 15.53
N PHE A 131 3.81 -17.56 15.26
CA PHE A 131 4.97 -16.71 15.13
C PHE A 131 4.92 -15.84 13.85
N PHE A 132 4.48 -16.39 12.72
CA PHE A 132 4.24 -15.62 11.49
C PHE A 132 3.17 -14.53 11.71
N ILE A 133 2.08 -14.86 12.40
CA ILE A 133 1.03 -13.90 12.73
C ILE A 133 1.61 -12.73 13.54
N ARG A 134 2.31 -13.05 14.64
CA ARG A 134 2.86 -12.04 15.56
C ARG A 134 3.99 -11.21 14.94
N LYS A 135 4.82 -11.81 14.09
CA LYS A 135 5.94 -11.12 13.42
C LYS A 135 5.47 -10.20 12.31
N THR A 136 4.58 -10.71 11.47
CA THR A 136 4.32 -10.15 10.13
C THR A 136 2.91 -9.59 10.03
N LEU A 137 1.88 -10.39 10.33
CA LEU A 137 0.48 -9.96 10.13
C LEU A 137 0.06 -8.85 11.07
N VAL A 138 0.46 -8.89 12.35
CA VAL A 138 0.08 -7.85 13.33
C VAL A 138 0.58 -6.47 12.90
N ARG A 139 1.73 -6.40 12.23
CA ARG A 139 2.28 -5.14 11.72
C ARG A 139 1.69 -4.74 10.36
N ILE A 140 1.50 -5.70 9.46
CA ILE A 140 1.01 -5.43 8.10
C ILE A 140 -0.47 -5.09 8.07
N PHE A 141 -1.28 -5.78 8.87
CA PHE A 141 -2.73 -5.65 8.84
C PHE A 141 -3.25 -4.21 9.01
N PRO A 142 -2.80 -3.40 10.00
CA PRO A 142 -3.26 -2.02 10.12
C PRO A 142 -2.86 -1.16 8.91
N VAL A 143 -1.65 -1.34 8.38
CA VAL A 143 -1.18 -0.62 7.19
C VAL A 143 -2.00 -1.02 5.96
N TRP A 144 -2.21 -2.32 5.76
CA TRP A 144 -3.02 -2.85 4.67
C TRP A 144 -4.47 -2.33 4.74
N SER A 145 -5.09 -2.38 5.92
CA SER A 145 -6.45 -1.89 6.15
C SER A 145 -6.56 -0.40 5.85
N LEU A 146 -5.58 0.40 6.28
CA LEU A 146 -5.55 1.84 6.01
C LEU A 146 -5.42 2.12 4.51
N LEU A 147 -4.48 1.46 3.82
CA LEU A 147 -4.29 1.61 2.38
C LEU A 147 -5.55 1.19 1.60
N PHE A 148 -6.19 0.10 2.01
CA PHE A 148 -7.43 -0.38 1.40
C PHE A 148 -8.55 0.65 1.55
N LEU A 149 -8.77 1.17 2.76
CA LEU A 149 -9.82 2.15 3.02
C LEU A 149 -9.59 3.44 2.25
N LEU A 150 -8.36 3.96 2.21
CA LEU A 150 -8.02 5.17 1.45
C LEU A 150 -8.22 4.97 -0.05
N ALA A 151 -7.73 3.86 -0.61
CA ALA A 151 -7.91 3.56 -2.03
C ALA A 151 -9.38 3.33 -2.41
N PHE A 152 -10.16 2.73 -1.50
CA PHE A 152 -11.58 2.46 -1.71
C PHE A 152 -12.45 3.72 -1.61
N GLN A 153 -12.13 4.62 -0.68
CA GLN A 153 -12.85 5.87 -0.49
C GLN A 153 -12.52 6.92 -1.55
N GLU A 154 -11.47 6.71 -2.35
CA GLU A 154 -11.04 7.67 -3.36
C GLU A 154 -12.13 7.92 -4.43
N PHE A 155 -12.68 9.14 -4.43
CA PHE A 155 -13.71 9.57 -5.37
C PHE A 155 -13.33 10.84 -6.14
N GLU A 156 -12.55 11.73 -5.52
CA GLU A 156 -12.18 13.03 -6.09
C GLU A 156 -11.39 12.85 -7.39
N MET A 157 -10.29 12.09 -7.38
CA MET A 157 -9.56 11.76 -8.61
C MET A 157 -10.41 11.05 -9.67
N ALA A 158 -11.33 10.16 -9.25
CA ALA A 158 -12.19 9.44 -10.18
C ALA A 158 -13.11 10.41 -10.93
N SER A 159 -13.69 11.38 -10.21
CA SER A 159 -14.54 12.41 -10.78
C SER A 159 -13.79 13.33 -11.76
N LEU A 160 -12.55 13.71 -11.44
CA LEU A 160 -11.74 14.61 -12.27
C LEU A 160 -11.20 13.96 -13.54
N LEU A 161 -10.98 12.64 -13.50
CA LEU A 161 -10.44 11.86 -14.62
C LEU A 161 -11.54 11.16 -15.44
N TYR A 162 -12.82 11.46 -15.17
CA TYR A 162 -13.99 10.83 -15.81
C TYR A 162 -13.96 9.31 -15.73
N MET A 163 -13.51 8.77 -14.60
CA MET A 163 -13.45 7.33 -14.34
C MET A 163 -14.63 6.90 -13.48
N ASN A 164 -15.21 5.74 -13.81
CA ASN A 164 -16.29 5.16 -13.02
C ASN A 164 -15.76 4.70 -11.65
N SER A 165 -16.46 5.08 -10.59
CA SER A 165 -16.21 4.63 -9.21
C SER A 165 -17.54 4.36 -8.51
N TRP A 166 -17.52 3.66 -7.37
CA TRP A 166 -18.77 3.33 -6.67
C TRP A 166 -19.54 4.56 -6.18
N THR A 167 -18.87 5.70 -6.01
CA THR A 167 -19.45 7.00 -5.62
C THR A 167 -19.81 7.90 -6.81
N VAL A 168 -19.22 7.66 -7.99
CA VAL A 168 -19.39 8.48 -9.19
C VAL A 168 -19.65 7.54 -10.37
N TRP A 169 -20.91 7.47 -10.81
CA TRP A 169 -21.39 6.57 -11.86
C TRP A 169 -22.10 7.30 -13.01
#